data_AF-A0A7C4N101-F1
#
_entry.id   AF-A0A7C4N101-F1
#
_cell.length_a   1.000
_cell.length_b   1.000
_cell.length_c   1.000
_cell.angle_alpha   90.00
_cell.angle_beta   90.00
_cell.angle_gamma   90.00
#
_symmetry.space_group_name_H-M   'P 1'
#
loop_
_entity.id
_entity.type
_entity.pdbx_description
1 polymer ?
#
loop_
_entity_poly.entity_id
_entity_poly.type
_entity_poly.pdbx_seq_one_letter_code
_entity_poly.pdbx_strand_id
1 'polypeptide(L)' 'MDINEYRGCWVFVEQSHGKPARVSLELLGKGKELAEKLGVELTAIVLGDALGSLPQEHIAYGD' A
#
# COMPACT_ATOMS: atom_id res chain seq x y z
N MET A 1 -15.48 -21.50 3.47
CA MET A 1 -14.68 -20.33 3.06
C MET A 1 -13.81 -20.81 1.93
N ASP A 2 -13.98 -20.25 0.74
CA ASP A 2 -13.19 -20.62 -0.44
C ASP A 2 -12.01 -19.66 -0.57
N ILE A 3 -10.79 -20.19 -0.60
CA ILE A 3 -9.57 -19.38 -0.74
C ILE A 3 -9.47 -18.71 -2.10
N ASN A 4 -10.17 -19.22 -3.10
CA ASN A 4 -10.16 -18.69 -4.47
C ASN A 4 -10.91 -17.36 -4.59
N GLU A 5 -11.71 -16.99 -3.59
CA GLU A 5 -12.43 -15.71 -3.56
C GLU A 5 -11.54 -14.53 -3.15
N TYR A 6 -10.36 -14.78 -2.56
CA TYR A 6 -9.45 -13.72 -2.15
C TYR A 6 -8.75 -13.09 -3.36
N ARG A 7 -8.88 -11.77 -3.47
CA ARG A 7 -8.33 -10.95 -4.55
C ARG A 7 -7.79 -9.64 -3.99
N GLY A 8 -6.81 -9.07 -4.67
CA GLY A 8 -6.18 -7.80 -4.29
C GLY A 8 -4.67 -7.92 -4.19
N CYS A 9 -3.99 -6.79 -4.34
CA CYS A 9 -2.56 -6.66 -4.07
C CYS A 9 -2.40 -5.78 -2.83
N TRP A 10 -1.70 -6.28 -1.81
CA TRP A 10 -1.48 -5.54 -0.58
C TRP A 10 0.00 -5.20 -0.42
N VAL A 11 0.29 -3.94 -0.09
CA VAL A 11 1.64 -3.47 0.20
C VAL A 11 1.66 -2.95 1.63
N PHE A 12 2.50 -3.55 2.46
CA PHE A 12 2.76 -3.03 3.80
C PHE A 12 3.76 -1.86 3.72
N VAL A 13 3.35 -0.73 4.28
CA VAL A 13 4.13 0.50 4.30
C VAL A 13 4.78 0.63 5.67
N GLU A 14 6.06 0.26 5.73
CA GLU A 14 6.87 0.45 6.91
C GLU A 14 7.13 1.95 7.12
N GLN A 15 7.04 2.40 8.36
CA GLN A 15 7.30 3.78 8.73
C GLN A 15 8.10 3.85 10.04
N SER A 16 8.94 4.88 10.15
CA SER A 16 9.65 5.24 11.37
C SER A 16 9.42 6.70 11.67
N HIS A 17 8.97 7.01 12.89
CA HIS A 17 8.61 8.37 13.31
C HIS A 17 7.62 9.09 12.36
N GLY A 18 6.63 8.36 11.84
CA GLY A 18 5.67 8.88 10.87
C GLY A 18 6.27 9.11 9.49
N LYS A 19 7.47 8.62 9.19
CA LYS A 19 8.07 8.75 7.86
C LYS A 19 8.12 7.39 7.17
N PRO A 20 7.53 7.27 5.97
CA PRO A 20 7.56 6.02 5.22
C PRO A 20 8.99 5.64 4.82
N ALA A 21 9.31 4.36 4.89
CA ALA A 21 10.52 3.85 4.29
C ALA A 21 10.46 4.02 2.77
N ARG A 22 11.54 4.51 2.16
CA ARG A 22 11.60 4.73 0.70
C ARG A 22 11.25 3.46 -0.09
N VAL A 23 11.71 2.31 0.39
CA VAL A 23 11.42 1.00 -0.22
C VAL A 23 9.92 0.70 -0.24
N SER A 24 9.15 1.10 0.77
CA SER A 24 7.70 0.92 0.76
C SER A 24 7.00 1.73 -0.33
N LEU A 25 7.52 2.91 -0.67
CA LEU A 25 7.02 3.73 -1.79
C LEU A 25 7.35 3.09 -3.15
N GLU A 26 8.56 2.55 -3.31
CA GLU A 26 8.96 1.81 -4.51
C GLU A 26 8.09 0.56 -4.71
N LEU A 27 7.76 -0.13 -3.62
CA LEU A 27 6.85 -1.28 -3.62
C LEU A 27 5.41 -0.92 -3.95
N LEU A 28 4.92 0.26 -3.55
CA LEU A 28 3.59 0.74 -3.97
C LEU A 28 3.53 0.92 -5.48
N GLY A 29 4.55 1.54 -6.10
CA GLY A 29 4.64 1.69 -7.55
C GLY A 29 4.61 0.34 -8.28
N LYS A 30 5.40 -0.64 -7.80
CA LYS A 30 5.37 -2.00 -8.38
C LYS A 30 4.10 -2.77 -8.08
N GLY A 31 3.50 -2.54 -6.92
CA GLY A 31 2.19 -3.07 -6.55
C GLY A 31 1.09 -2.59 -7.47
N LYS A 32 1.13 -1.32 -7.89
CA LYS A 32 0.18 -0.74 -8.87
C LYS A 32 0.30 -1.42 -10.23
N GLU A 33 1.52 -1.52 -10.77
CA GLU A 33 1.78 -2.23 -12.03
C GLU A 33 1.26 -3.68 -11.99
N LEU A 34 1.38 -4.36 -10.83
CA LEU A 34 0.89 -5.73 -10.64
C LEU A 34 -0.64 -5.78 -10.53
N ALA A 35 -1.24 -4.89 -9.76
CA ALA A 35 -2.69 -4.81 -9.54
C ALA A 35 -3.43 -4.53 -10.86
N GLU A 36 -2.91 -3.61 -11.68
CA GLU A 36 -3.42 -3.32 -13.03
C GLU A 36 -3.36 -4.56 -13.93
N LYS A 37 -2.24 -5.28 -13.96
CA LYS A 37 -2.07 -6.52 -14.76
C LYS A 37 -3.04 -7.63 -14.33
N LEU A 38 -3.36 -7.69 -13.04
CA LEU A 38 -4.25 -8.70 -12.47
C LEU A 38 -5.73 -8.28 -12.46
N GLY A 39 -6.03 -7.02 -12.81
CA GLY A 39 -7.37 -6.44 -12.73
C GLY A 39 -7.95 -6.46 -11.31
N VAL A 40 -7.14 -6.16 -10.30
CA VAL A 40 -7.53 -6.13 -8.89
C VAL A 40 -7.14 -4.80 -8.24
N GLU A 41 -7.66 -4.53 -7.05
CA GLU A 41 -7.32 -3.33 -6.29
C GLU A 41 -5.96 -3.46 -5.57
N LEU A 42 -5.26 -2.33 -5.45
CA LEU A 42 -4.07 -2.18 -4.60
C LEU A 42 -4.48 -1.57 -3.25
N THR A 43 -4.05 -2.17 -2.15
CA THR A 43 -4.26 -1.64 -0.79
C THR A 43 -2.92 -1.38 -0.11
N ALA A 44 -2.70 -0.14 0.33
CA ALA A 44 -1.58 0.23 1.19
C ALA A 44 -1.97 0.03 2.66
N ILE A 45 -1.18 -0.74 3.40
CA ILE A 45 -1.39 -0.99 4.83
C ILE A 45 -0.33 -0.25 5.61
N VAL A 46 -0.74 0.75 6.37
CA VAL A 46 0.14 1.53 7.25
C VAL A 46 -0.23 1.20 8.69
N LEU A 47 0.75 0.78 9.50
CA LEU A 47 0.57 0.54 10.93
C LEU A 47 1.40 1.54 11.73
N GLY A 48 0.79 2.16 12.74
CA GLY A 48 1.44 3.13 13.62
C GLY A 48 0.47 3.74 14.61
N ASP A 49 1.01 4.30 15.69
CA ASP A 49 0.26 5.10 16.65
C ASP A 49 0.33 6.58 16.25
N ALA A 50 -0.78 7.32 16.42
CA ALA A 50 -0.92 8.73 16.02
C ALA A 50 -0.52 9.05 14.56
N LEU A 51 -1.15 8.38 13.58
CA LEU A 51 -0.86 8.51 12.14
C LEU A 51 -1.09 9.91 11.52
N GLY A 52 -1.55 10.92 12.26
CA GLY A 52 -1.63 12.31 11.78
C GLY A 52 -2.23 12.45 10.37
N SER A 53 -1.53 13.18 9.48
CA SER A 53 -1.88 13.37 8.06
C SER A 53 -1.24 12.36 7.10
N LEU A 54 -0.56 11.31 7.60
CA LEU A 54 0.10 10.31 6.74
C LEU A 54 -0.84 9.65 5.73
N PRO A 55 -2.10 9.27 6.09
CA PRO A 55 -3.00 8.63 5.16
C PRO A 55 -3.23 9.44 3.87
N GLN A 56 -3.17 10.77 3.93
CA GLN A 56 -3.35 11.63 2.76
C GLN A 56 -2.10 11.72 1.87
N GLU A 57 -0.89 11.76 2.44
CA GLU A 57 0.35 11.79 1.67
C GLU A 57 0.59 10.47 0.91
N HIS A 58 0.12 9.35 1.45
CA HIS A 58 0.27 8.04 0.83
C HIS A 58 -0.61 7.78 -0.40
N ILE A 59 -1.77 8.44 -0.49
CA ILE A 59 -2.65 8.35 -1.65
C ILE A 59 -1.96 8.94 -2.90
N ALA A 60 -1.14 9.98 -2.72
CA ALA A 60 -0.45 10.67 -3.82
C ALA A 60 0.69 9.86 -4.47
N TYR A 61 1.19 8.80 -3.81
CA TYR A 61 2.20 7.90 -4.40
C TYR A 61 1.60 6.77 -5.24
N GLY A 62 0.26 6.67 -5.26
CA GLY A 62 -0.49 5.70 -6.06
C GLY A 62 -0.98 6.22 -7.41
N ASP A 63 -0.70 7.49 -7.77
CA ASP A 63 -1.09 8.10 -9.05
C ASP A 63 -0.17 7.75 -10.23
#